data_AF-I6EMH3-F1
#
_entry.id   AF-I6EMH3-F1
#
_cell.length_a   1.000
_cell.length_b   1.000
_cell.length_c   1.000
_cell.angle_alpha   90.00
_cell.angle_beta   90.00
_cell.angle_gamma   90.00
#
_symmetry.space_group_name_H-M   'P 1'
#
loop_
_entity.id
_entity.type
_entity.pdbx_description
1 polymer ?
#
loop_
_entity_poly.entity_id
_entity_poly.type
_entity_poly.pdbx_seq_one_letter_code
_entity_poly.pdbx_strand_id
1 'polypeptide(L)'
;MALEDASTTKKGIVQLSSATNSTSETLAATPKAVKSAYDNAEKRLQKDQNGADIPDKGRFLNNINAVSKTDFADKRGMRYVRVNAPAGATSGKYYPVVVMRSAGSVSELASRVIITTAPRTAGDPMNNCEFNGFVMPGGWTDRGRYAYGMFWQYQNNERAIHSIMMSNKGDDLRSVFYVDGAAFP
;
A
#
# COMPACT_ATOMS: atom_id res chain seq x y z
N MET A 1 -62.17 -14.09 -34.09
CA MET A 1 -61.13 -13.07 -34.35
C MET A 1 -59.88 -13.50 -33.61
N ALA A 2 -58.72 -13.56 -34.26
CA ALA A 2 -57.44 -13.81 -33.59
C ALA A 2 -56.98 -12.53 -32.88
N LEU A 3 -56.36 -12.66 -31.70
CA LEU A 3 -55.68 -11.55 -31.04
C LEU A 3 -54.43 -11.20 -31.85
N GLU A 4 -54.21 -9.91 -32.11
CA GLU A 4 -53.03 -9.43 -32.82
C GLU A 4 -51.92 -9.03 -31.83
N ASP A 5 -50.67 -9.36 -32.15
CA ASP A 5 -49.52 -8.96 -31.35
C ASP A 5 -49.28 -7.45 -31.40
N ALA A 6 -48.80 -6.88 -30.30
CA ALA A 6 -48.41 -5.48 -30.23
C ALA A 6 -47.08 -5.24 -30.96
N SER A 7 -46.89 -3.99 -31.41
CA SER A 7 -45.62 -3.46 -31.87
C SER A 7 -45.41 -2.05 -31.33
N THR A 8 -44.26 -1.43 -31.64
CA THR A 8 -43.99 -0.03 -31.30
C THR A 8 -44.94 0.96 -32.00
N THR A 9 -45.67 0.53 -33.03
CA THR A 9 -46.60 1.36 -33.82
C THR A 9 -48.05 0.85 -33.81
N LYS A 10 -48.32 -0.35 -33.26
CA LYS A 10 -49.64 -0.99 -33.26
C LYS A 10 -49.98 -1.56 -31.87
N LYS A 11 -51.18 -1.26 -31.38
CA LYS A 11 -51.70 -1.85 -30.14
C LYS A 11 -52.03 -3.34 -30.36
N GLY A 12 -51.76 -4.18 -29.36
CA GLY A 12 -52.01 -5.63 -29.42
C GLY A 12 -51.68 -6.33 -28.10
N ILE A 13 -51.61 -7.66 -28.11
CA ILE A 13 -51.16 -8.48 -26.98
C ILE A 13 -49.63 -8.61 -26.95
N VAL A 14 -49.06 -8.82 -25.75
CA VAL A 14 -47.61 -8.99 -25.57
C VAL A 14 -47.34 -10.18 -24.67
N GLN A 15 -46.21 -10.86 -24.91
CA GLN A 15 -45.67 -11.82 -23.96
C GLN A 15 -44.75 -11.10 -22.96
N LEU A 16 -44.93 -11.42 -21.68
CA LEU A 16 -44.11 -10.85 -20.62
C LEU A 16 -42.75 -11.52 -20.55
N SER A 17 -41.71 -10.73 -20.30
CA SER A 17 -40.35 -11.20 -20.07
C SER A 17 -39.77 -10.64 -18.78
N SER A 18 -39.03 -11.48 -18.06
CA SER A 18 -38.25 -11.09 -16.88
C SER A 18 -36.75 -10.91 -17.18
N ALA A 19 -36.33 -11.01 -18.44
CA ALA A 19 -34.94 -10.77 -18.82
C ALA A 19 -34.57 -9.30 -18.64
N THR A 20 -33.37 -9.03 -18.10
CA THR A 20 -32.87 -7.67 -17.85
C THR A 20 -31.94 -7.14 -18.95
N ASN A 21 -31.72 -7.94 -20.00
CA ASN A 21 -30.83 -7.65 -21.13
C ASN A 21 -31.47 -8.03 -22.48
N SER A 22 -32.80 -8.14 -22.53
CA SER A 22 -33.50 -8.48 -23.78
C SER A 22 -33.40 -7.32 -24.77
N THR A 23 -33.12 -7.63 -26.03
CA THR A 23 -33.17 -6.69 -27.16
C THR A 23 -34.47 -6.79 -27.95
N SER A 24 -35.46 -7.57 -27.47
CA SER A 24 -36.73 -7.75 -28.17
C SER A 24 -37.62 -6.50 -28.02
N GLU A 25 -38.19 -6.05 -29.13
CA GLU A 25 -39.24 -5.02 -29.15
C GLU A 25 -40.66 -5.61 -29.14
N THR A 26 -40.80 -6.95 -29.12
CA THR A 26 -42.09 -7.66 -29.12
C THR A 26 -42.50 -8.18 -27.74
N LEU A 27 -41.62 -8.11 -26.75
CA LEU A 27 -41.85 -8.55 -25.37
C LEU A 27 -41.98 -7.36 -24.42
N ALA A 28 -42.89 -7.45 -23.45
CA ALA A 28 -43.03 -6.44 -22.41
C ALA A 28 -42.24 -6.80 -21.14
N ALA A 29 -41.49 -5.83 -20.60
CA ALA A 29 -40.75 -5.99 -19.36
C ALA A 29 -41.70 -6.12 -18.16
N THR A 30 -41.42 -7.08 -17.28
CA THR A 30 -42.13 -7.22 -15.99
C THR A 30 -41.57 -6.26 -14.93
N PRO A 31 -42.33 -5.92 -13.87
CA PRO A 31 -41.80 -5.19 -12.72
C PRO A 31 -40.58 -5.85 -12.08
N LYS A 32 -40.49 -7.19 -12.13
CA LYS A 32 -39.33 -7.96 -11.67
C LYS A 32 -38.07 -7.68 -12.48
N ALA A 33 -38.17 -7.56 -13.81
CA ALA A 33 -37.04 -7.17 -14.66
C ALA A 33 -36.57 -5.74 -14.33
N VAL A 34 -37.52 -4.80 -14.23
CA VAL A 34 -37.21 -3.40 -13.92
C VAL A 34 -36.55 -3.27 -12.56
N LYS A 35 -37.09 -3.93 -11.52
CA LYS A 35 -36.49 -3.92 -10.19
C LYS A 35 -35.09 -4.53 -10.18
N SER A 36 -34.89 -5.65 -10.86
CA SER A 36 -33.57 -6.29 -10.95
C SER A 36 -32.54 -5.37 -11.62
N ALA A 37 -32.93 -4.64 -12.65
CA ALA A 37 -32.07 -3.66 -13.30
C ALA A 37 -31.74 -2.47 -12.37
N TYR A 38 -32.76 -1.96 -11.67
CA TYR A 38 -32.62 -0.89 -10.67
C TYR A 38 -31.67 -1.30 -9.53
N ASP A 39 -31.89 -2.46 -8.92
CA ASP A 39 -31.06 -2.98 -7.83
C ASP A 39 -29.60 -3.22 -8.25
N ASN A 40 -29.33 -3.54 -9.53
CA ASN A 40 -27.96 -3.64 -10.04
C ASN A 40 -27.31 -2.26 -10.25
N ALA A 41 -28.08 -1.24 -10.63
CA ALA A 41 -27.60 0.13 -10.75
C ALA A 41 -27.23 0.72 -9.39
N GLU A 42 -28.04 0.47 -8.35
CA GLU A 42 -27.78 0.89 -6.96
C GLU A 42 -26.50 0.29 -6.36
N LYS A 43 -25.98 -0.81 -6.93
CA LYS A 43 -24.69 -1.40 -6.51
C LYS A 43 -23.46 -0.70 -7.10
N ARG A 44 -23.65 0.31 -7.95
CA ARG A 44 -22.56 1.06 -8.60
C ARG A 44 -22.29 2.34 -7.83
N LEU A 45 -21.07 2.86 -8.00
CA LEU A 45 -20.69 4.12 -7.39
C LEU A 45 -21.46 5.27 -8.04
N GLN A 46 -22.04 6.13 -7.22
CA GLN A 46 -22.79 7.30 -7.63
C GLN A 46 -21.83 8.45 -7.97
N LYS A 47 -22.02 9.07 -9.14
CA LYS A 47 -21.08 10.10 -9.64
C LYS A 47 -21.08 11.37 -8.80
N ASP A 48 -22.25 11.78 -8.33
CA ASP A 48 -22.47 12.94 -7.47
C ASP A 48 -21.92 12.76 -6.05
N GLN A 49 -21.79 11.52 -5.58
CA GLN A 49 -21.12 11.19 -4.31
C GLN A 49 -19.59 11.31 -4.38
N ASN A 50 -18.99 11.42 -5.57
CA ASN A 50 -17.55 11.60 -5.76
C ASN A 50 -16.69 10.58 -4.97
N GLY A 51 -17.14 9.32 -4.88
CA GLY A 51 -16.45 8.24 -4.18
C GLY A 51 -16.64 8.22 -2.66
N ALA A 52 -17.53 9.05 -2.10
CA ALA A 52 -17.92 8.98 -0.69
C ALA A 52 -18.53 7.63 -0.32
N ASP A 53 -19.20 6.99 -1.27
CA ASP A 53 -19.92 5.71 -1.22
C ASP A 53 -19.04 4.47 -1.46
N ILE A 54 -17.72 4.62 -1.59
CA ILE A 54 -16.78 3.49 -1.63
C ILE A 54 -16.78 2.78 -0.26
N PRO A 55 -17.16 1.48 -0.16
CA PRO A 55 -17.27 0.79 1.13
C PRO A 55 -15.93 0.59 1.84
N ASP A 56 -14.86 0.33 1.07
CA ASP A 56 -13.49 0.13 1.58
C ASP A 56 -12.51 0.98 0.76
N LYS A 57 -12.27 2.20 1.24
CA LYS A 57 -11.38 3.16 0.59
C LYS A 57 -9.92 2.69 0.61
N GLY A 58 -9.50 1.93 1.63
CA GLY A 58 -8.14 1.41 1.73
C GLY A 58 -7.84 0.36 0.66
N ARG A 59 -8.75 -0.60 0.46
CA ARG A 59 -8.65 -1.58 -0.62
C ARG A 59 -8.72 -0.92 -1.99
N PHE A 60 -9.57 0.10 -2.18
CA PHE A 60 -9.65 0.84 -3.44
C PHE A 60 -8.31 1.50 -3.79
N LEU A 61 -7.68 2.20 -2.84
CA LEU A 61 -6.35 2.81 -3.02
C LEU A 61 -5.29 1.76 -3.39
N ASN A 62 -5.30 0.60 -2.76
CA ASN A 62 -4.39 -0.51 -3.10
C ASN A 62 -4.59 -1.01 -4.54
N ASN A 63 -5.84 -1.17 -5.00
CA ASN A 63 -6.13 -1.64 -6.36
C ASN A 63 -5.60 -0.71 -7.46
N ILE A 64 -5.57 0.60 -7.18
CA ILE A 64 -5.11 1.63 -8.15
C ILE A 64 -3.66 2.06 -7.92
N ASN A 65 -2.93 1.41 -7.00
CA ASN A 65 -1.56 1.78 -6.61
C ASN A 65 -1.42 3.25 -6.18
N ALA A 66 -2.41 3.79 -5.47
CA ALA A 66 -2.39 5.15 -4.94
C ALA A 66 -2.19 5.16 -3.42
N VAL A 67 -1.61 6.24 -2.91
CA VAL A 67 -1.48 6.51 -1.46
C VAL A 67 -2.33 7.71 -1.08
N SER A 68 -2.89 7.69 0.13
CA SER A 68 -3.69 8.81 0.65
C SER A 68 -2.82 10.08 0.75
N LYS A 69 -3.35 11.23 0.34
CA LYS A 69 -2.63 12.52 0.41
C LYS A 69 -2.31 12.87 1.87
N THR A 70 -3.24 12.61 2.78
CA THR A 70 -3.07 12.84 4.22
C THR A 70 -1.94 11.96 4.76
N ASP A 71 -1.95 10.66 4.47
CA ASP A 71 -0.89 9.74 4.88
C ASP A 71 0.47 10.17 4.32
N PHE A 72 0.52 10.55 3.05
CA PHE A 72 1.75 11.02 2.42
C PHE A 72 2.24 12.31 3.07
N ALA A 73 1.35 13.25 3.37
CA ALA A 73 1.70 14.51 4.03
C ALA A 73 2.16 14.29 5.48
N ASP A 74 1.42 13.50 6.27
CA ASP A 74 1.73 13.17 7.66
C ASP A 74 3.08 12.45 7.76
N LYS A 75 3.37 11.58 6.79
CA LYS A 75 4.64 10.84 6.71
C LYS A 75 5.71 11.59 5.92
N ARG A 76 5.48 12.87 5.56
CA ARG A 76 6.42 13.76 4.85
C ARG A 76 7.01 13.16 3.57
N GLY A 77 6.16 12.48 2.81
CA GLY A 77 6.49 11.80 1.57
C GLY A 77 7.26 10.48 1.75
N MET A 78 7.40 10.00 2.98
CA MET A 78 8.01 8.70 3.28
C MET A 78 6.95 7.65 3.61
N ARG A 79 7.30 6.38 3.43
CA ARG A 79 6.46 5.27 3.90
C ARG A 79 6.87 4.91 5.33
N TYR A 80 5.96 5.07 6.28
CA TYR A 80 6.17 4.54 7.64
C TYR A 80 5.92 3.03 7.65
N VAL A 81 6.89 2.28 8.17
CA VAL A 81 6.81 0.82 8.32
C VAL A 81 7.22 0.47 9.74
N ARG A 82 6.35 -0.23 10.48
CA ARG A 82 6.72 -0.87 11.75
C ARG A 82 7.34 -2.23 11.43
N VAL A 83 8.56 -2.45 11.86
CA VAL A 83 9.24 -3.74 11.76
C VAL A 83 9.24 -4.38 13.15
N ASN A 84 8.57 -5.52 13.30
CA ASN A 84 8.51 -6.24 14.58
C ASN A 84 9.76 -7.09 14.77
N ALA A 85 10.04 -7.44 16.03
CA ALA A 85 11.15 -8.33 16.35
C ALA A 85 10.98 -9.70 15.66
N PRO A 86 12.05 -10.30 15.12
CA PRO A 86 11.99 -11.70 14.71
C PRO A 86 11.75 -12.61 15.91
N ALA A 87 11.15 -13.78 15.67
CA ALA A 87 10.88 -14.75 16.74
C ALA A 87 12.17 -15.12 17.48
N GLY A 88 12.15 -15.05 18.82
CA GLY A 88 13.31 -15.33 19.66
C GLY A 88 14.36 -14.22 19.69
N ALA A 89 14.01 -12.99 19.29
CA ALA A 89 14.90 -11.84 19.47
C ALA A 89 15.23 -11.62 20.95
N THR A 90 16.51 -11.44 21.27
CA THR A 90 17.00 -11.17 22.62
C THR A 90 17.83 -9.90 22.66
N SER A 91 17.84 -9.20 23.80
CA SER A 91 18.73 -8.06 24.02
C SER A 91 20.20 -8.42 23.85
N GLY A 92 21.01 -7.49 23.35
CA GLY A 92 22.46 -7.68 23.13
C GLY A 92 22.80 -8.48 21.87
N LYS A 93 21.79 -8.95 21.13
CA LYS A 93 21.96 -9.55 19.80
C LYS A 93 21.38 -8.62 18.74
N TYR A 94 22.02 -8.60 17.58
CA TYR A 94 21.64 -7.72 16.50
C TYR A 94 20.97 -8.47 15.36
N TYR A 95 19.82 -7.95 14.93
CA TYR A 95 18.98 -8.54 13.91
C TYR A 95 18.88 -7.63 12.69
N PRO A 96 18.87 -8.18 11.47
CA PRO A 96 18.90 -7.40 10.26
C PRO A 96 17.53 -6.79 9.94
N VAL A 97 17.48 -5.47 9.84
CA VAL A 97 16.41 -4.73 9.15
C VAL A 97 16.89 -4.45 7.74
N VAL A 98 16.23 -5.06 6.75
CA VAL A 98 16.67 -5.02 5.36
C VAL A 98 15.84 -4.02 4.56
N VAL A 99 16.50 -3.03 3.99
CA VAL A 99 15.94 -2.11 3.00
C VAL A 99 16.35 -2.60 1.62
N MET A 100 15.37 -3.06 0.84
CA MET A 100 15.58 -3.51 -0.54
C MET A 100 15.17 -2.42 -1.52
N ARG A 101 15.94 -2.26 -2.59
CA ARG A 101 15.58 -1.34 -3.68
C ARG A 101 14.49 -1.91 -4.56
N SER A 102 13.62 -1.03 -5.05
CA SER A 102 12.42 -1.41 -5.80
C SER A 102 12.71 -1.72 -7.27
N ALA A 103 13.80 -1.16 -7.82
CA ALA A 103 14.21 -1.32 -9.20
C ALA A 103 15.71 -1.62 -9.35
N GLY A 104 16.09 -2.08 -10.54
CA GLY A 104 17.48 -2.40 -10.91
C GLY A 104 18.44 -1.21 -10.82
N SER A 105 19.73 -1.51 -11.00
CA SER A 105 20.87 -0.65 -10.65
C SER A 105 20.89 0.75 -11.29
N VAL A 106 20.14 1.01 -12.35
CA VAL A 106 20.22 2.25 -13.15
C VAL A 106 19.04 3.22 -12.94
N SER A 107 17.95 2.78 -12.31
CA SER A 107 16.67 3.52 -12.35
C SER A 107 16.37 4.35 -11.10
N GLU A 108 17.08 4.11 -10.00
CA GLU A 108 16.76 4.68 -8.69
C GLU A 108 18.03 5.25 -8.02
N LEU A 109 17.91 6.44 -7.42
CA LEU A 109 18.98 7.09 -6.64
C LEU A 109 19.15 6.39 -5.27
N ALA A 110 20.06 6.87 -4.42
CA ALA A 110 20.18 6.33 -3.05
C ALA A 110 18.82 6.40 -2.31
N SER A 111 18.52 5.36 -1.53
CA SER A 111 17.28 5.28 -0.77
C SER A 111 17.37 6.17 0.47
N ARG A 112 16.43 7.12 0.62
CA ARG A 112 16.28 7.86 1.88
C ARG A 112 15.68 6.93 2.93
N VAL A 113 16.36 6.78 4.05
CA VAL A 113 15.95 5.90 5.16
C VAL A 113 16.04 6.67 6.46
N ILE A 114 14.98 6.57 7.26
CA ILE A 114 14.98 7.00 8.66
C ILE A 114 14.61 5.78 9.50
N ILE A 115 15.52 5.36 10.38
CA ILE A 115 15.28 4.33 11.40
C ILE A 115 15.43 5.00 12.74
N THR A 116 14.38 4.94 13.53
CA THR A 116 14.31 5.52 14.87
C THR A 116 13.80 4.47 15.84
N THR A 117 14.45 4.31 16.99
CA THR A 117 13.96 3.44 18.06
C THR A 117 13.01 4.19 18.98
N ALA A 118 12.16 3.46 19.69
CA ALA A 118 11.09 4.08 20.47
C ALA A 118 11.65 5.05 21.53
N PRO A 119 11.03 6.22 21.74
CA PRO A 119 11.31 7.06 22.89
C PRO A 119 10.77 6.35 24.14
N ARG A 120 11.68 5.84 24.97
CA ARG A 120 11.35 5.14 26.22
C ARG A 120 11.76 5.99 27.42
N THR A 121 11.32 5.59 28.61
CA THR A 121 11.64 6.29 29.87
C THR A 121 13.15 6.37 30.10
N ALA A 122 13.59 7.39 30.84
CA ALA A 122 15.00 7.66 31.08
C ALA A 122 15.76 6.42 31.60
N GLY A 123 16.81 6.02 30.87
CA GLY A 123 17.69 4.90 31.22
C GLY A 123 17.50 3.61 30.42
N ASP A 124 16.56 3.55 29.47
CA ASP A 124 16.48 2.39 28.55
C ASP A 124 17.69 2.37 27.59
N PRO A 125 18.52 1.31 27.59
CA PRO A 125 19.70 1.19 26.72
C PRO A 125 19.41 1.23 25.21
N MET A 126 18.15 1.19 24.79
CA MET A 126 17.72 1.23 23.38
C MET A 126 16.96 2.51 23.03
N ASN A 127 16.99 3.51 23.92
CA ASN A 127 16.23 4.74 23.80
C ASN A 127 16.78 5.66 22.69
N ASN A 128 15.87 6.21 21.88
CA ASN A 128 16.10 7.36 21.00
C ASN A 128 17.39 7.28 20.15
N CYS A 129 17.67 6.11 19.58
CA CYS A 129 18.76 5.91 18.63
C CYS A 129 18.20 6.07 17.21
N GLU A 130 18.81 6.95 16.42
CA GLU A 130 18.33 7.28 15.08
C GLU A 130 19.45 7.25 14.03
N PHE A 131 19.13 6.69 12.86
CA PHE A 131 19.81 6.99 11.61
C PHE A 131 18.84 7.71 10.68
N ASN A 132 19.25 8.86 10.15
CA ASN A 132 18.48 9.66 9.21
C ASN A 132 19.39 10.06 8.05
N GLY A 133 19.22 9.42 6.91
CA GLY A 133 20.15 9.58 5.82
C GLY A 133 19.77 8.84 4.54
N PHE A 134 20.78 8.64 3.70
CA PHE A 134 20.67 7.92 2.45
C PHE A 134 21.58 6.69 2.50
N VAL A 135 21.08 5.59 1.94
CA VAL A 135 21.84 4.35 1.76
C VAL A 135 21.84 3.93 0.30
N MET A 136 23.00 3.48 -0.16
CA MET A 136 23.23 3.02 -1.52
C MET A 136 23.93 1.67 -1.47
N PRO A 137 23.25 0.56 -1.83
CA PRO A 137 23.92 -0.72 -2.02
C PRO A 137 24.87 -0.67 -3.22
N GLY A 138 25.80 -1.62 -3.28
CA GLY A 138 26.66 -1.79 -4.45
C GLY A 138 25.87 -2.13 -5.71
N GLY A 139 26.53 -2.03 -6.86
CA GLY A 139 25.92 -2.32 -8.16
C GLY A 139 26.89 -2.02 -9.30
N TRP A 140 26.39 -2.02 -10.53
CA TRP A 140 27.20 -1.72 -11.73
C TRP A 140 27.40 -0.23 -11.99
N THR A 141 27.04 0.62 -11.03
CA THR A 141 27.18 2.08 -11.15
C THR A 141 28.50 2.57 -10.57
N ASP A 142 29.10 3.60 -11.16
CA ASP A 142 30.33 4.23 -10.65
C ASP A 142 30.17 4.94 -9.30
N ARG A 143 28.93 5.06 -8.80
CA ARG A 143 28.61 5.66 -7.50
C ARG A 143 29.12 4.84 -6.30
N GLY A 144 29.44 3.56 -6.51
CA GLY A 144 29.84 2.65 -5.45
C GLY A 144 28.73 2.44 -4.40
N ARG A 145 29.13 1.90 -3.24
CA ARG A 145 28.25 1.73 -2.07
C ARG A 145 28.58 2.78 -1.02
N TYR A 146 27.55 3.32 -0.36
CA TYR A 146 27.74 4.31 0.70
C TYR A 146 26.51 4.46 1.59
N ALA A 147 26.74 4.95 2.81
CA ALA A 147 25.72 5.58 3.64
C ALA A 147 26.23 6.96 4.03
N TYR A 148 25.34 7.95 4.02
CA TYR A 148 25.62 9.26 4.60
C TYR A 148 24.35 9.80 5.25
N GLY A 149 24.53 10.62 6.29
CA GLY A 149 23.42 11.21 7.04
C GLY A 149 23.80 11.54 8.47
N MET A 150 22.78 11.75 9.29
CA MET A 150 22.89 11.95 10.72
C MET A 150 22.71 10.62 11.44
N PHE A 151 23.61 10.35 12.39
CA PHE A 151 23.44 9.30 13.38
C PHE A 151 23.35 9.96 14.76
N TRP A 152 22.34 9.57 15.53
CA TRP A 152 22.09 10.13 16.86
C TRP A 152 21.91 9.02 17.88
N GLN A 153 22.53 9.23 19.04
CA GLN A 153 22.34 8.48 20.28
C GLN A 153 22.46 9.49 21.42
N TYR A 154 21.56 9.44 22.41
CA TYR A 154 21.57 10.42 23.50
C TYR A 154 22.73 10.14 24.48
N GLN A 155 22.94 8.87 24.87
CA GLN A 155 24.11 8.42 25.63
C GLN A 155 24.90 7.32 24.91
N ASN A 156 26.15 7.07 25.36
CA ASN A 156 27.04 6.07 24.75
C ASN A 156 26.50 4.64 24.81
N ASN A 157 25.76 4.32 25.86
CA ASN A 157 25.11 3.03 26.09
C ASN A 157 23.69 2.95 25.48
N GLU A 158 23.21 3.99 24.81
CA GLU A 158 21.89 4.03 24.16
C GLU A 158 21.96 3.72 22.65
N ARG A 159 22.93 2.89 22.25
CA ARG A 159 23.15 2.51 20.85
C ARG A 159 22.36 1.25 20.49
N ALA A 160 21.19 1.45 19.89
CA ALA A 160 20.38 0.35 19.37
C ALA A 160 20.76 -0.10 17.96
N ILE A 161 21.28 0.81 17.13
CA ILE A 161 21.73 0.52 15.76
C ILE A 161 23.25 0.34 15.79
N HIS A 162 23.72 -0.88 15.51
CA HIS A 162 25.15 -1.20 15.61
C HIS A 162 25.92 -0.84 14.34
N SER A 163 25.41 -1.25 13.18
CA SER A 163 26.09 -1.08 11.91
C SER A 163 25.12 -1.03 10.73
N ILE A 164 25.60 -0.43 9.64
CA ILE A 164 24.96 -0.45 8.33
C ILE A 164 25.87 -1.25 7.40
N MET A 165 25.32 -2.29 6.78
CA MET A 165 25.99 -3.10 5.77
C MET A 165 25.29 -2.95 4.43
N MET A 166 26.07 -2.98 3.36
CA MET A 166 25.57 -2.88 2.00
C MET A 166 26.06 -4.06 1.19
N SER A 167 25.16 -4.55 0.35
CA SER A 167 25.50 -5.59 -0.61
C SER A 167 26.59 -5.15 -1.58
N ASN A 168 27.35 -6.12 -2.10
CA ASN A 168 28.42 -5.88 -3.06
C ASN A 168 27.89 -5.83 -4.49
N LYS A 169 28.81 -5.59 -5.43
CA LYS A 169 28.55 -5.72 -6.86
C LYS A 169 28.15 -7.17 -7.19
N GLY A 170 26.98 -7.35 -7.79
CA GLY A 170 26.46 -8.66 -8.20
C GLY A 170 25.54 -9.33 -7.17
N ASP A 171 25.48 -8.80 -5.95
CA ASP A 171 24.52 -9.22 -4.94
C ASP A 171 23.15 -8.55 -5.17
N ASP A 172 22.13 -9.03 -4.45
CA ASP A 172 20.85 -8.34 -4.34
C ASP A 172 21.03 -6.91 -3.83
N LEU A 173 20.28 -5.94 -4.36
CA LEU A 173 20.39 -4.51 -4.02
C LEU A 173 19.81 -4.21 -2.63
N ARG A 174 20.57 -4.52 -1.57
CA ARG A 174 20.13 -4.48 -0.17
C ARG A 174 21.04 -3.62 0.70
N SER A 175 20.43 -2.80 1.54
CA SER A 175 21.08 -2.16 2.69
C SER A 175 20.51 -2.75 3.97
N VAL A 176 21.39 -3.13 4.89
CA VAL A 176 21.04 -3.87 6.10
C VAL A 176 21.46 -3.05 7.32
N PHE A 177 20.53 -2.84 8.23
CA PHE A 177 20.78 -2.23 9.52
C PHE A 177 20.73 -3.32 10.58
N TYR A 178 21.79 -3.43 11.38
CA TYR A 178 21.83 -4.38 12.49
C TYR A 178 21.32 -3.68 13.75
N VAL A 179 20.13 -4.10 14.19
CA VAL A 179 19.37 -3.46 15.29
C VAL A 179 19.27 -4.43 16.47
N ASP A 180 19.50 -3.94 17.69
CA ASP A 180 19.40 -4.75 18.90
C ASP A 180 17.98 -5.33 19.08
N GLY A 181 17.89 -6.60 19.50
CA GLY A 181 16.62 -7.28 19.72
C GLY A 181 15.67 -6.55 20.68
N ALA A 182 16.19 -5.83 21.68
CA ALA A 182 15.39 -5.08 22.64
C ALA A 182 14.85 -3.74 22.11
N ALA A 183 15.35 -3.28 20.95
CA ALA A 183 14.94 -2.03 20.33
C ALA A 183 13.71 -2.14 19.41
N PHE A 184 13.35 -3.37 19.03
CA PHE A 184 12.12 -3.64 18.29
C PHE A 184 10.88 -3.38 19.19
N PRO A 185 9.73 -3.04 18.58
CA PRO A 185 8.47 -2.81 19.29
C PRO A 185 7.83 -4.09 19.82
#